data_AF-A0A969HH00-F1
#
_entry.id   AF-A0A969HH00-F1
#
_cell.length_a   1.000
_cell.length_b   1.000
_cell.length_c   1.000
_cell.angle_alpha   90.00
_cell.angle_beta   90.00
_cell.angle_gamma   90.00
#
_symmetry.space_group_name_H-M   'P 1'
#
loop_
_entity.id
_entity.type
_entity.pdbx_description
1 polymer ?
#
loop_
_entity_poly.entity_id
_entity_poly.type
_entity_poly.pdbx_seq_one_letter_code
_entity_poly.pdbx_strand_id
1 'polypeptide(L)'
;MDNPREYVPEIKYQDDSGQLWIAGESYHEYTSEVFQPVFEWLKKQTQKEGKSITLHFRMIYFNTSSARIFLEMMRILEHYQNKKKGKATVNWHYEKTDLDMLDSGERYAEDVKIPFTSFLIKQISALLRLTWPGFFSFSPVDKTGNGNEYQQNRKPKHHHKHSQGKTYLAFPVIYLKIVGFVSFQSPETIFGD
;
A
#
# COMPACT_ATOMS: atom_id res chain seq x y z
N MET A 1 -18.73 -1.27 10.40
CA MET A 1 -17.73 -2.29 10.78
C MET A 1 -16.50 -1.88 10.02
N ASP A 2 -15.58 -1.23 10.72
CA ASP A 2 -14.31 -0.79 10.14
C ASP A 2 -13.56 -2.03 9.65
N ASN A 3 -13.05 -1.98 8.42
CA ASN A 3 -12.25 -3.06 7.87
C ASN A 3 -10.84 -2.92 8.44
N PRO A 4 -10.38 -3.80 9.34
CA PRO A 4 -9.11 -3.62 10.07
C PRO A 4 -7.85 -3.75 9.19
N ARG A 5 -8.02 -3.87 7.87
CA ARG A 5 -6.93 -3.99 6.88
C ARG A 5 -6.89 -2.83 5.89
N GLU A 6 -7.75 -1.83 6.03
CA GLU A 6 -7.59 -0.62 5.23
C GLU A 6 -6.23 0.00 5.56
N TYR A 7 -5.42 0.23 4.53
CA TYR A 7 -4.20 1.05 4.61
C TYR A 7 -2.99 0.44 5.33
N VAL A 8 -2.98 -0.90 5.42
CA VAL A 8 -1.82 -1.71 5.82
C VAL A 8 -1.15 -2.25 4.55
N PRO A 9 0.16 -2.04 4.35
CA PRO A 9 0.83 -2.53 3.16
C PRO A 9 0.97 -4.04 3.19
N GLU A 10 1.10 -4.63 2.00
CA GLU A 10 1.53 -6.02 1.86
C GLU A 10 3.00 -6.14 2.29
N ILE A 11 3.28 -7.10 3.18
CA ILE A 11 4.63 -7.37 3.68
C ILE A 11 4.97 -8.83 3.37
N LYS A 12 6.09 -9.06 2.66
CA LYS A 12 6.60 -10.41 2.35
C LYS A 12 8.03 -10.58 2.81
N TYR A 13 8.26 -11.65 3.55
CA TYR A 13 9.56 -12.06 4.05
C TYR A 13 10.08 -13.25 3.25
N GLN A 14 11.34 -13.18 2.80
CA GLN A 14 12.03 -14.30 2.17
C GLN A 14 13.33 -14.59 2.94
N ASP A 15 13.23 -15.45 3.96
CA ASP A 15 14.32 -15.71 4.92
C ASP A 15 15.60 -16.26 4.26
N ASP A 16 15.42 -17.07 3.21
CA ASP A 16 16.52 -17.75 2.50
C ASP A 16 17.31 -16.78 1.62
N SER A 17 16.60 -15.90 0.90
CA SER A 17 17.21 -14.89 0.02
C SER A 17 17.55 -13.58 0.72
N GLY A 18 17.13 -13.40 1.99
CA GLY A 18 17.35 -12.18 2.75
C GLY A 18 16.52 -10.99 2.26
N GLN A 19 15.40 -11.23 1.58
CA GLN A 19 14.59 -10.16 1.00
C GLN A 19 13.37 -9.85 1.87
N LEU A 20 13.07 -8.55 1.96
CA LEU A 20 11.86 -8.02 2.58
C LEU A 20 11.17 -7.09 1.58
N TRP A 21 9.90 -7.35 1.30
CA TRP A 21 9.07 -6.52 0.42
C TRP A 21 7.99 -5.82 1.22
N ILE A 22 7.82 -4.52 0.99
CA ILE A 22 6.74 -3.70 1.53
C ILE A 22 6.08 -2.99 0.35
N ALA A 23 4.79 -3.26 0.12
CA ALA A 23 4.09 -2.78 -1.06
C ALA A 23 2.65 -2.31 -0.78
N GLY A 24 2.18 -1.32 -1.56
CA GLY A 24 0.83 -0.79 -1.47
C GLY A 24 0.75 0.51 -0.67
N GLU A 25 -0.22 0.62 0.22
CA GLU A 25 -0.56 1.84 0.94
C GLU A 25 -0.24 1.71 2.44
N SER A 26 0.34 2.75 3.05
CA SER A 26 0.72 2.73 4.47
C SER A 26 0.33 4.03 5.19
N TYR A 27 -0.88 4.05 5.77
CA TYR A 27 -1.38 5.19 6.55
C TYR A 27 -2.32 4.78 7.68
N HIS A 28 -2.11 3.57 8.20
CA HIS A 28 -2.77 3.07 9.39
C HIS A 28 -2.47 3.92 10.64
N GLU A 29 -3.46 4.10 11.51
CA GLU A 29 -3.34 4.88 12.76
C GLU A 29 -2.32 4.27 13.75
N TYR A 30 -2.23 2.95 13.78
CA TYR A 30 -1.31 2.14 14.60
C TYR A 30 -0.11 1.66 13.77
N THR A 31 0.61 2.58 13.12
CA THR A 31 1.72 2.25 12.22
C THR A 31 2.82 1.44 12.94
N SER A 32 3.14 1.77 14.19
CA SER A 32 4.20 1.09 14.96
C SER A 32 3.88 -0.39 15.18
N GLU A 33 2.63 -0.70 15.53
CA GLU A 33 2.14 -2.06 15.75
C GLU A 33 2.14 -2.88 14.46
N VAL A 34 1.75 -2.24 13.35
CA VAL A 34 1.76 -2.87 12.01
C VAL A 34 3.17 -3.32 11.62
N PHE A 35 4.20 -2.53 11.93
CA PHE A 35 5.59 -2.82 11.53
C PHE A 35 6.43 -3.51 12.60
N GLN A 36 5.91 -3.77 13.80
CA GLN A 36 6.64 -4.53 14.82
C GLN A 36 7.19 -5.87 14.28
N PRO A 37 6.42 -6.69 13.53
CA PRO A 37 6.94 -7.94 12.96
C PRO A 37 8.11 -7.73 11.98
N VAL A 38 8.13 -6.59 11.29
CA VAL A 38 9.25 -6.22 10.40
C VAL A 38 10.51 -5.94 11.20
N PHE A 39 10.42 -5.20 12.30
CA PHE A 39 11.57 -4.94 13.16
C PHE A 39 12.12 -6.21 13.80
N GLU A 40 11.25 -7.11 14.23
CA GLU A 40 11.66 -8.42 14.76
C GLU A 40 12.39 -9.24 13.69
N TRP A 41 11.90 -9.23 12.45
CA TRP A 41 12.56 -9.90 11.34
C TRP A 41 13.94 -9.29 11.03
N LEU A 42 14.04 -7.96 10.93
CA LEU A 42 15.31 -7.28 10.70
C LEU A 42 16.32 -7.59 11.80
N LYS A 43 15.88 -7.59 13.07
CA LYS A 43 16.73 -7.98 14.21
C LYS A 43 17.24 -9.42 14.07
N LYS A 44 16.37 -10.37 13.70
CA LYS A 44 16.76 -11.78 13.46
C LYS A 44 17.77 -11.91 12.32
N GLN A 45 17.57 -11.22 11.21
CA GLN A 45 18.48 -11.32 10.06
C GLN A 45 19.83 -10.65 10.31
N THR A 46 19.83 -9.47 10.94
CA THR A 46 21.07 -8.70 11.23
C THR A 46 21.93 -9.27 12.36
N GLN A 47 21.42 -10.26 13.11
CA GLN A 47 22.23 -11.05 14.04
C GLN A 47 23.15 -12.05 13.32
N LYS A 48 22.84 -12.44 12.08
CA LYS A 48 23.63 -13.38 11.30
C LYS A 48 24.72 -12.63 10.52
N GLU A 49 25.95 -13.10 10.61
CA GLU A 49 27.07 -12.54 9.87
C GLU A 49 27.13 -13.07 8.43
N GLY A 50 27.68 -12.27 7.51
CA GLY A 50 27.87 -12.60 6.10
C GLY A 50 26.60 -12.57 5.25
N LYS A 51 25.43 -12.22 5.80
CA LYS A 51 24.18 -12.16 5.03
C LYS A 51 24.09 -10.89 4.19
N SER A 52 23.46 -11.03 3.03
CA SER A 52 22.94 -9.92 2.25
C SER A 52 21.47 -9.74 2.57
N ILE A 53 21.06 -8.52 2.88
CA ILE A 53 19.66 -8.17 3.16
C ILE A 53 19.22 -7.11 2.14
N THR A 54 18.11 -7.36 1.46
CA THR A 54 17.55 -6.42 0.49
C THR A 54 16.15 -6.00 0.90
N LEU A 55 15.94 -4.71 1.08
CA LEU A 55 14.66 -4.11 1.39
C LEU A 55 14.05 -3.52 0.11
N HIS A 56 12.88 -3.99 -0.27
CA HIS A 56 12.16 -3.55 -1.44
C HIS A 56 10.92 -2.75 -1.02
N PHE A 57 10.83 -1.51 -1.50
CA PHE A 57 9.66 -0.66 -1.35
C PHE A 57 8.94 -0.53 -2.68
N ARG A 58 7.63 -0.79 -2.69
CA ARG A 58 6.74 -0.54 -3.83
C ARG A 58 5.48 0.14 -3.34
N MET A 59 5.62 1.41 -2.99
CA MET A 59 4.56 2.16 -2.33
C MET A 59 3.69 2.91 -3.35
N ILE A 60 2.39 3.00 -3.05
CA ILE A 60 1.42 3.84 -3.74
C ILE A 60 1.21 5.13 -2.96
N TYR A 61 1.11 5.03 -1.64
CA TYR A 61 1.00 6.18 -0.75
C TYR A 61 1.46 5.79 0.66
N PHE A 62 2.09 6.72 1.36
CA PHE A 62 2.38 6.56 2.78
C PHE A 62 2.38 7.91 3.49
N ASN A 63 1.95 7.91 4.75
CA ASN A 63 1.93 9.14 5.56
C ASN A 63 3.27 9.38 6.29
N THR A 64 3.35 10.48 7.03
CA THR A 64 4.54 10.86 7.80
C THR A 64 4.93 9.83 8.88
N SER A 65 3.98 9.11 9.46
CA SER A 65 4.26 8.06 10.45
C SER A 65 5.00 6.90 9.81
N SER A 66 4.48 6.39 8.69
CA SER A 66 5.11 5.33 7.89
C SER A 66 6.49 5.74 7.38
N ALA A 67 6.65 7.01 6.97
CA ALA A 67 7.93 7.52 6.51
C ALA A 67 9.04 7.41 7.57
N ARG A 68 8.72 7.75 8.83
CA ARG A 68 9.66 7.60 9.96
C ARG A 68 10.06 6.15 10.18
N ILE A 69 9.09 5.25 10.12
CA ILE A 69 9.31 3.81 10.30
C ILE A 69 10.18 3.23 9.17
N PHE A 70 9.97 3.65 7.92
CA PHE A 70 10.82 3.23 6.80
C PHE A 70 12.26 3.69 6.96
N LEU A 71 12.48 4.94 7.37
CA LEU A 71 13.81 5.43 7.68
C LEU A 71 14.47 4.62 8.80
N GLU A 72 13.73 4.30 9.86
CA GLU A 72 14.24 3.50 10.97
C GLU A 72 14.68 2.10 10.52
N MET A 73 13.91 1.43 9.65
CA MET A 73 14.30 0.16 9.04
C MET A 73 15.62 0.28 8.27
N MET A 74 15.76 1.33 7.45
CA MET A 74 16.98 1.56 6.67
C MET A 74 18.18 1.85 7.57
N ARG A 75 18.01 2.59 8.68
CA ARG A 75 19.07 2.85 9.67
C ARG A 75 19.56 1.58 10.38
N ILE A 76 18.67 0.64 10.66
CA ILE A 76 19.07 -0.68 11.22
C ILE A 76 20.01 -1.40 10.24
N LEU A 77 19.68 -1.38 8.95
CA LEU A 77 20.48 -2.00 7.90
C LEU A 77 21.81 -1.28 7.65
N GLU A 78 21.81 0.06 7.71
CA GLU A 78 23.02 0.87 7.67
C GLU A 78 23.97 0.51 8.82
N HIS A 79 23.46 0.37 10.05
CA HIS A 79 24.26 -0.05 11.19
C HIS A 79 24.83 -1.46 11.04
N TYR A 80 24.03 -2.38 10.49
CA TYR A 80 24.48 -3.74 10.18
C TYR A 80 25.67 -3.74 9.21
N GLN A 81 25.60 -2.93 8.15
CA GLN A 81 26.68 -2.77 7.18
C GLN A 81 27.91 -2.06 7.78
N ASN A 82 27.70 -0.98 8.55
CA ASN A 82 28.79 -0.22 9.19
C ASN A 82 29.60 -1.06 10.18
N LYS A 83 28.94 -2.02 10.84
CA LYS A 83 29.60 -3.02 11.71
C LYS A 83 30.31 -4.14 10.94
N LYS A 84 30.34 -4.07 9.60
CA LYS A 84 30.91 -5.10 8.71
C LYS A 84 30.31 -6.48 8.92
N LYS A 85 29.05 -6.56 9.40
CA LYS A 85 28.38 -7.84 9.64
C LYS A 85 27.82 -8.46 8.37
N GLY A 86 27.57 -7.67 7.33
CA GLY A 86 27.07 -8.15 6.06
C GLY A 86 26.81 -7.00 5.09
N LYS A 87 25.99 -7.26 4.08
CA LYS A 87 25.63 -6.27 3.05
C LYS A 87 24.16 -5.93 3.16
N ALA A 88 23.82 -4.67 2.92
CA ALA A 88 22.43 -4.22 2.85
C ALA A 88 22.20 -3.42 1.57
N THR A 89 21.02 -3.58 0.98
CA THR A 89 20.59 -2.81 -0.19
C THR A 89 19.13 -2.38 -0.03
N VAL A 90 18.79 -1.19 -0.50
CA VAL A 90 17.40 -0.73 -0.64
C VAL A 90 17.06 -0.59 -2.12
N ASN A 91 15.94 -1.18 -2.49
CA ASN A 91 15.37 -1.12 -3.83
C ASN A 91 14.05 -0.35 -3.76
N TRP A 92 13.98 0.79 -4.44
CA TRP A 92 12.83 1.69 -4.41
C TRP A 92 12.08 1.66 -5.74
N HIS A 93 10.89 1.08 -5.75
CA HIS A 93 10.08 0.91 -6.96
C HIS A 93 9.03 2.02 -7.05
N TYR A 94 9.00 2.73 -8.18
CA TYR A 94 8.08 3.86 -8.40
C TYR A 94 7.57 3.90 -9.85
N GLU A 95 6.41 4.52 -10.07
CA GLU A 95 5.86 4.72 -11.42
C GLU A 95 6.44 5.97 -12.08
N LYS A 96 6.63 5.95 -13.41
CA LYS A 96 7.15 7.11 -14.17
C LYS A 96 6.33 8.39 -13.97
N THR A 97 5.03 8.22 -13.73
CA THR A 97 4.07 9.31 -13.55
C THR A 97 3.96 9.78 -12.11
N ASP A 98 4.63 9.12 -11.16
CA ASP A 98 4.59 9.43 -9.74
C ASP A 98 5.91 10.09 -9.30
N LEU A 99 5.97 11.41 -9.48
CA LEU A 99 7.14 12.22 -9.16
C LEU A 99 7.34 12.38 -7.65
N ASP A 100 6.26 12.37 -6.86
CA ASP A 100 6.32 12.48 -5.41
C ASP A 100 6.95 11.21 -4.79
N MET A 101 6.64 10.04 -5.34
CA MET A 101 7.26 8.78 -4.95
C MET A 101 8.74 8.70 -5.36
N LEU A 102 9.11 9.29 -6.50
CA LEU A 102 10.51 9.42 -6.90
C LEU A 102 11.29 10.31 -5.92
N ASP A 103 10.80 11.53 -5.66
CA ASP A 103 11.43 12.49 -4.75
C ASP A 103 11.59 11.92 -3.34
N SER A 104 10.58 11.19 -2.86
CA SER A 104 10.65 10.48 -1.59
C SER A 104 11.80 9.45 -1.56
N GLY A 105 11.97 8.68 -2.63
CA GLY A 105 13.05 7.70 -2.75
C GLY A 105 14.44 8.36 -2.79
N GLU A 106 14.58 9.45 -3.55
CA GLU A 106 15.82 10.24 -3.63
C GLU A 106 16.19 10.80 -2.26
N ARG A 107 15.22 11.35 -1.52
CA ARG A 107 15.44 11.84 -0.16
C ARG A 107 15.93 10.75 0.79
N TYR A 108 15.35 9.55 0.75
CA TYR A 108 15.87 8.44 1.57
C TYR A 108 17.29 8.05 1.17
N ALA A 109 17.61 8.03 -0.13
CA ALA A 109 18.94 7.72 -0.63
C ALA A 109 20.01 8.74 -0.14
N GLU A 110 19.62 10.00 0.03
CA GLU A 110 20.49 11.02 0.65
C GLU A 110 20.66 10.84 2.15
N ASP A 111 19.60 10.39 2.84
CA ASP A 111 19.61 10.23 4.29
C ASP A 111 20.45 9.03 4.76
N VAL A 112 20.53 7.94 4.00
CA VAL A 112 21.21 6.68 4.43
C VAL A 112 22.43 6.30 3.59
N LYS A 113 23.48 5.77 4.24
CA LYS A 113 24.73 5.34 3.59
C LYS A 113 24.74 3.84 3.28
N ILE A 114 23.73 3.38 2.56
CA ILE A 114 23.66 2.00 2.03
C ILE A 114 23.35 2.04 0.53
N PRO A 115 23.78 1.03 -0.24
CA PRO A 115 23.39 0.89 -1.64
C PRO A 115 21.87 1.08 -1.81
N PHE A 116 21.50 2.08 -2.60
CA PHE A 116 20.11 2.44 -2.88
C PHE A 116 19.91 2.46 -4.39
N THR A 117 18.88 1.78 -4.88
CA THR A 117 18.61 1.70 -6.32
C THR A 117 17.13 1.92 -6.57
N SER A 118 16.82 2.90 -7.41
CA SER A 118 15.45 3.20 -7.84
C SER A 118 15.11 2.43 -9.12
N PHE A 119 13.94 1.78 -9.13
CA PHE A 119 13.44 0.99 -10.24
C PHE A 119 12.13 1.57 -10.76
N LEU A 120 12.13 1.93 -12.04
CA LEU A 120 10.91 2.31 -12.74
C LEU A 120 10.02 1.08 -12.95
N ILE A 121 8.78 1.13 -12.49
CA ILE A 121 7.79 0.07 -12.75
C ILE A 121 6.76 0.51 -13.79
N LYS A 122 6.26 -0.45 -14.58
CA LYS A 122 5.16 -0.21 -15.52
C LYS A 122 3.89 0.12 -14.74
N GLN A 123 3.14 1.10 -15.23
CA GLN A 123 1.95 1.67 -14.61
C GLN A 123 0.99 0.60 -14.07
N ILE A 124 0.66 0.67 -12.78
CA ILE A 124 -0.45 -0.06 -12.15
C ILE A 124 -1.74 0.76 -12.31
N SER A 125 -1.64 2.09 -12.34
CA SER A 125 -2.75 3.03 -12.32
C SER A 125 -3.65 3.04 -13.57
N ALA A 126 -3.13 2.76 -14.78
CA ALA A 126 -3.98 2.65 -15.98
C ALA A 126 -5.05 1.56 -15.85
N LEU A 127 -4.72 0.40 -15.26
CA LEU A 127 -5.65 -0.72 -15.14
C LEU A 127 -6.72 -0.48 -14.06
N LEU A 128 -6.40 0.26 -13.00
CA LEU A 128 -7.38 0.67 -11.99
C LEU A 128 -8.35 1.75 -12.51
N ARG A 129 -7.91 2.63 -13.42
CA ARG A 129 -8.78 3.64 -14.06
C ARG A 129 -9.70 3.05 -15.14
N LEU A 130 -9.26 2.02 -15.86
CA LEU A 130 -10.05 1.38 -16.91
C LEU A 130 -11.10 0.40 -16.39
N THR A 131 -10.99 -0.05 -15.14
CA THR A 131 -11.91 -1.02 -14.55
C THR A 131 -13.10 -0.39 -13.81
N TRP A 132 -13.17 0.94 -13.69
CA TRP A 132 -14.31 1.64 -13.06
C TRP A 132 -14.82 2.87 -13.83
N PRO A 133 -15.52 2.68 -14.96
CA PRO A 133 -16.22 3.77 -15.63
C PRO A 133 -17.54 4.05 -14.88
N GLY A 134 -17.53 4.92 -13.86
CA GLY A 134 -18.79 5.34 -13.23
C GLY A 134 -18.76 6.05 -11.88
N PHE A 135 -17.60 6.26 -11.24
CA PHE A 135 -17.59 6.84 -9.89
C PHE A 135 -17.54 8.38 -9.82
N PHE A 136 -17.47 9.08 -10.96
CA PHE A 136 -17.57 10.53 -11.01
C PHE A 136 -18.76 10.99 -11.86
N SER A 137 -19.97 10.79 -11.32
CA SER A 137 -21.14 11.61 -11.69
C SER A 137 -22.07 11.69 -10.49
N PHE A 138 -21.66 12.45 -9.48
CA PHE A 138 -22.60 13.10 -8.57
C PHE A 138 -22.31 14.60 -8.61
N SER A 139 -23.15 15.34 -9.32
CA SER A 139 -23.29 16.78 -9.13
C SER A 139 -23.89 17.04 -7.74
N PRO A 140 -23.54 18.15 -7.05
CA PRO A 140 -24.18 18.48 -5.78
C PRO A 140 -25.63 18.89 -6.05
N VAL A 141 -26.58 18.24 -5.38
CA VAL A 141 -27.93 18.78 -5.20
C VAL A 141 -27.90 19.59 -3.91
N ASP A 142 -27.92 20.91 -4.03
CA ASP A 142 -28.18 21.79 -2.90
C ASP A 142 -29.64 21.65 -2.46
N LYS A 143 -29.85 21.22 -1.21
CA LYS A 143 -31.10 21.39 -0.47
C LYS A 143 -30.80 22.19 0.79
N THR A 144 -30.75 23.52 0.66
CA THR A 144 -31.04 24.40 1.79
C THR A 144 -32.56 24.55 1.87
N GLY A 145 -33.13 24.02 2.95
CA GLY A 145 -34.56 24.19 3.24
C GLY A 145 -34.81 25.56 3.89
N ASN A 146 -35.93 26.19 3.53
CA ASN A 146 -36.90 26.68 4.52
C ASN A 146 -38.21 27.15 3.86
N GLY A 147 -39.34 26.85 4.49
CA GLY A 147 -40.64 27.47 4.23
C GLY A 147 -41.65 26.57 3.52
N ASN A 148 -42.56 25.96 4.28
CA ASN A 148 -44.01 26.19 4.14
C ASN A 148 -44.79 25.43 5.22
N GLU A 149 -45.57 26.21 5.97
CA GLU A 149 -46.44 25.79 7.06
C GLU A 149 -47.89 25.55 6.53
N TYR A 150 -48.65 24.74 7.29
CA TYR A 150 -50.10 24.46 7.21
C TYR A 150 -50.65 23.55 6.09
N GLN A 151 -51.04 22.31 6.44
CA GLN A 151 -52.43 21.98 6.83
C GLN A 151 -52.62 20.50 7.28
N GLN A 152 -53.20 20.38 8.49
CA GLN A 152 -54.26 19.46 8.96
C GLN A 152 -54.28 17.93 8.69
N ASN A 153 -54.25 17.21 9.82
CA ASN A 153 -55.15 16.11 10.25
C ASN A 153 -55.36 14.86 9.37
N ARG A 154 -54.88 13.70 9.87
CA ARG A 154 -55.66 12.51 10.33
C ARG A 154 -54.74 11.29 10.53
N LYS A 155 -54.76 10.67 11.71
CA LYS A 155 -54.35 9.26 11.95
C LYS A 155 -55.60 8.35 11.89
N PRO A 156 -55.52 7.01 11.89
CA PRO A 156 -54.43 6.09 11.51
C PRO A 156 -54.94 5.00 10.50
N LYS A 157 -54.06 4.18 9.93
CA LYS A 157 -54.38 2.78 9.56
C LYS A 157 -53.12 1.98 9.23
N HIS A 158 -52.86 0.95 10.03
CA HIS A 158 -52.04 -0.19 9.65
C HIS A 158 -52.58 -0.77 8.34
N HIS A 159 -51.71 -1.01 7.35
CA HIS A 159 -51.81 -2.13 6.42
C HIS A 159 -50.42 -2.44 5.88
N HIS A 160 -50.03 -3.70 6.04
CA HIS A 160 -48.89 -4.34 5.39
C HIS A 160 -48.88 -4.09 3.88
N LYS A 161 -47.70 -3.80 3.31
CA LYS A 161 -47.27 -4.39 2.04
C LYS A 161 -45.75 -4.39 1.90
N HIS A 162 -45.26 -5.58 1.58
CA HIS A 162 -43.96 -5.97 1.05
C HIS A 162 -43.09 -4.87 0.40
N SER A 163 -41.80 -4.88 0.69
CA SER A 163 -40.75 -4.76 -0.33
C SER A 163 -39.36 -5.08 0.25
N GLN A 164 -38.91 -6.28 -0.08
CA GLN A 164 -37.54 -6.66 -0.47
C GLN A 164 -36.38 -6.43 0.52
N GLY A 165 -35.87 -7.56 0.99
CA GLY A 165 -34.53 -7.68 1.54
C GLY A 165 -33.50 -7.17 0.54
N LYS A 166 -32.56 -6.35 1.02
CA LYS A 166 -31.35 -6.05 0.27
C LYS A 166 -30.45 -7.27 0.35
N THR A 167 -30.56 -8.14 -0.66
CA THR A 167 -29.48 -9.04 -1.05
C THR A 167 -28.25 -8.21 -1.34
N TYR A 168 -27.24 -8.32 -0.49
CA TYR A 168 -25.89 -7.93 -0.86
C TYR A 168 -25.42 -8.94 -1.90
N LEU A 169 -25.42 -8.54 -3.17
CA LEU A 169 -24.77 -9.30 -4.22
C LEU A 169 -23.30 -9.41 -3.83
N ALA A 170 -22.87 -10.65 -3.61
CA ALA A 170 -21.48 -11.04 -3.50
C ALA A 170 -20.68 -10.34 -4.61
N PHE A 171 -19.87 -9.35 -4.25
CA PHE A 171 -18.81 -8.86 -5.12
C PHE A 171 -17.71 -9.93 -5.06
N PRO A 172 -17.59 -10.79 -6.08
CA PRO A 172 -16.82 -12.01 -5.97
C PRO A 172 -15.36 -11.70 -6.32
N VAL A 173 -14.41 -12.21 -5.51
CA VAL A 173 -13.39 -13.25 -5.81
C VAL A 173 -12.61 -13.19 -7.16
N ILE A 174 -12.90 -12.26 -8.07
CA ILE A 174 -12.27 -12.09 -9.39
C ILE A 174 -10.95 -11.32 -9.26
N TYR A 175 -10.84 -10.42 -8.27
CA TYR A 175 -9.65 -9.63 -8.01
C TYR A 175 -8.41 -10.50 -7.72
N LEU A 176 -8.59 -11.64 -7.03
CA LEU A 176 -7.49 -12.57 -6.75
C LEU A 176 -7.08 -13.44 -7.96
N LYS A 177 -7.95 -13.66 -8.96
CA LYS A 177 -7.60 -14.52 -10.12
C LYS A 177 -6.77 -13.79 -11.18
N ILE A 178 -6.91 -12.47 -11.31
CA ILE A 178 -6.18 -11.68 -12.33
C ILE A 178 -4.75 -11.36 -11.85
N VAL A 179 -4.58 -11.03 -10.57
CA VAL A 179 -3.25 -10.70 -10.00
C VAL A 179 -2.34 -11.93 -9.88
N GLY A 180 -2.91 -13.14 -9.73
CA GLY A 180 -2.13 -14.38 -9.65
C GLY A 180 -1.46 -14.83 -10.95
N PHE A 181 -1.88 -14.31 -12.12
CA PHE A 181 -1.38 -14.79 -13.43
C PHE A 181 -0.36 -13.85 -14.07
N VAL A 182 -0.23 -12.61 -13.61
CA VAL A 182 0.66 -11.61 -14.20
C VAL A 182 1.64 -11.10 -13.16
N SER A 183 2.81 -11.74 -13.04
CA SER A 183 4.12 -11.21 -12.62
C SER A 183 4.97 -12.25 -11.88
N PHE A 184 5.10 -13.46 -12.45
CA PHE A 184 6.19 -14.39 -12.15
C PHE A 184 7.02 -14.64 -13.43
N GLN A 185 7.40 -13.57 -14.11
CA GLN A 185 8.44 -13.63 -15.14
C GLN A 185 9.50 -12.58 -14.80
N SER A 186 10.68 -13.09 -14.45
CA SER A 186 11.93 -12.34 -14.34
C SER A 186 12.22 -11.58 -15.63
N PRO A 187 12.72 -10.34 -15.59
CA PRO A 187 13.21 -9.69 -16.79
C PRO A 187 14.51 -10.37 -17.25
N GLU A 188 14.51 -10.92 -18.46
CA GLU A 188 15.73 -11.35 -19.13
C GLU A 188 16.68 -10.16 -19.33
N THR A 189 17.95 -10.41 -19.01
CA THR A 189 19.06 -9.48 -19.20
C THR A 189 19.31 -9.26 -20.69
N ILE A 190 19.09 -8.04 -21.19
CA ILE A 190 19.59 -7.62 -22.51
C ILE A 190 20.93 -6.93 -22.29
N PHE A 191 22.02 -7.68 -22.42
CA PHE A 191 23.31 -7.13 -22.84
C PHE A 191 23.43 -7.36 -24.34
N GLY A 192 23.53 -6.27 -25.10
CA GLY A 192 24.02 -6.29 -26.49
C GLY A 192 25.49 -5.89 -26.50
N ASP A 193 26.22 -6.53 -27.42
CA ASP A 193 27.68 -6.57 -27.60
C ASP A 193 28.42 -5.21 -27.63
#